data_AF-A0A259M836-F1
#
_entry.id   AF-A0A259M836-F1
#
_cell.length_a   1.000
_cell.length_b   1.000
_cell.length_c   1.000
_cell.angle_alpha   90.00
_cell.angle_beta   90.00
_cell.angle_gamma   90.00
#
_symmetry.space_group_name_H-M   'P 1'
#
loop_
_entity.id
_entity.type
_entity.pdbx_description
1 polymer ?
#
loop_
_entity_poly.entity_id
_entity_poly.type
_entity_poly.pdbx_seq_one_letter_code
_entity_poly.pdbx_strand_id
1 'polypeptide(L)'
;MKQLLLASLMGSAIALATSAMAEGTDLQALEQAARAEGAVNSVGMPDSWANWKDTWADLNRLYGLKHQDTDKDEDGHWMLAYTGSIAFIVNKQLVKDIPRSWADLKTGTYKVSAGDVSTAAQAVNGVLAAAIAMGGNESNIQPALDFYGELAKQRRLSLANPTIQTLEKGEVEVGVVWDFNGLSYRDQIDPERFEVLIPSDGSVISGYSTIINKWAKNPNAAKLTREYILSDAGQINLAKGNARPIRAEHIDLPAEVQAKLLPQEQYAKVQPIEDAAAWEATSKALPRLWQEHVIINMN
;
A
#
# COMPACT_ATOMS: atom_id res chain seq x y z
N MET A 1 20.22 -38.06 -71.08
CA MET A 1 19.44 -39.30 -71.31
C MET A 1 18.68 -39.64 -70.03
N LYS A 2 17.35 -39.84 -70.14
CA LYS A 2 16.41 -40.64 -69.31
C LYS A 2 16.49 -40.51 -67.76
N GLN A 3 15.53 -39.88 -67.08
CA GLN A 3 14.21 -40.37 -66.59
C GLN A 3 14.24 -41.39 -65.42
N LEU A 4 13.43 -41.06 -64.38
CA LEU A 4 12.59 -41.91 -63.49
C LEU A 4 13.24 -42.62 -62.28
N LEU A 5 12.83 -42.26 -61.05
CA LEU A 5 11.70 -42.82 -60.26
C LEU A 5 11.91 -42.75 -58.74
N LEU A 6 10.79 -42.52 -58.03
CA LEU A 6 10.62 -42.51 -56.58
C LEU A 6 11.06 -43.82 -55.90
N ALA A 7 11.56 -43.72 -54.67
CA ALA A 7 11.20 -44.63 -53.59
C ALA A 7 11.37 -43.94 -52.22
N SER A 8 10.25 -43.64 -51.59
CA SER A 8 10.13 -43.44 -50.14
C SER A 8 10.52 -44.73 -49.40
N LEU A 9 11.27 -44.63 -48.32
CA LEU A 9 11.09 -45.46 -47.13
C LEU A 9 11.89 -44.92 -45.95
N MET A 10 11.21 -44.91 -44.80
CA MET A 10 11.64 -44.40 -43.50
C MET A 10 12.94 -45.05 -43.02
N GLY A 11 13.78 -44.25 -42.36
CA GLY A 11 14.95 -44.73 -41.64
C GLY A 11 15.42 -43.63 -40.68
N SER A 12 15.07 -43.78 -39.42
CA SER A 12 15.33 -42.92 -38.26
C SER A 12 16.65 -42.13 -38.32
N ALA A 13 16.54 -40.80 -38.40
CA ALA A 13 17.64 -39.91 -38.07
C ALA A 13 17.68 -39.73 -36.55
N ILE A 14 18.75 -40.23 -35.93
CA ILE A 14 19.18 -39.87 -34.59
C ILE A 14 19.43 -38.35 -34.60
N ALA A 15 18.44 -37.59 -34.15
CA ALA A 15 18.65 -36.20 -33.81
C ALA A 15 19.39 -36.16 -32.47
N LEU A 16 20.66 -35.74 -32.52
CA LEU A 16 21.40 -35.20 -31.39
C LEU A 16 20.59 -34.03 -30.81
N ALA A 17 19.68 -34.34 -29.88
CA ALA A 17 19.17 -33.35 -28.96
C ALA A 17 20.31 -33.08 -27.96
N THR A 18 21.09 -32.03 -28.22
CA THR A 18 21.73 -31.31 -27.12
C THR A 18 20.61 -30.87 -26.20
N SER A 19 20.36 -31.64 -25.14
CA SER A 19 19.65 -31.17 -23.97
C SER A 19 20.46 -30.01 -23.43
N ALA A 20 20.06 -28.79 -23.79
CA ALA A 20 20.33 -27.62 -22.98
C ALA A 20 19.75 -27.95 -21.60
N MET A 21 20.64 -28.36 -20.70
CA MET A 21 20.36 -28.52 -19.29
C MET A 21 19.82 -27.17 -18.82
N ALA A 22 18.54 -27.12 -18.49
CA ALA A 22 17.94 -25.95 -17.85
C ALA A 22 18.71 -25.67 -16.55
N GLU A 23 19.10 -24.41 -16.41
CA GLU A 23 20.00 -23.84 -15.42
C GLU A 23 19.63 -24.19 -13.98
N GLY A 24 20.50 -24.95 -13.31
CA GLY A 24 20.61 -25.02 -11.85
C GLY A 24 21.37 -23.83 -11.24
N THR A 25 21.56 -22.76 -12.00
CA THR A 25 22.18 -21.50 -11.56
C THR A 25 21.07 -20.58 -11.10
N ASP A 26 20.81 -20.57 -9.78
CA ASP A 26 20.85 -19.37 -8.93
C ASP A 26 20.15 -19.54 -7.55
N LEU A 27 19.86 -20.78 -7.12
CA LEU A 27 19.23 -21.00 -5.81
C LEU A 27 20.06 -20.48 -4.64
N GLN A 28 21.39 -20.59 -4.70
CA GLN A 28 22.26 -20.06 -3.65
C GLN A 28 22.26 -18.53 -3.56
N ALA A 29 22.22 -17.82 -4.70
CA ALA A 29 22.12 -16.36 -4.64
C ALA A 29 20.71 -15.92 -4.21
N LEU A 30 19.67 -16.64 -4.63
CA LEU A 30 18.31 -16.41 -4.13
C LEU A 30 18.22 -16.59 -2.61
N GLU A 31 18.82 -17.65 -2.05
CA GLU A 31 18.87 -17.84 -0.59
C GLU A 31 19.65 -16.73 0.12
N GLN A 32 20.76 -16.26 -0.45
CA GLN A 32 21.52 -15.15 0.11
C GLN A 32 20.74 -13.83 0.07
N ALA A 33 20.05 -13.56 -1.04
CA ALA A 33 19.18 -12.39 -1.17
C ALA A 33 18.01 -12.46 -0.18
N ALA A 34 17.32 -13.60 -0.10
CA ALA A 34 16.22 -13.80 0.84
C ALA A 34 16.67 -13.64 2.30
N ARG A 35 17.85 -14.17 2.66
CA ARG A 35 18.45 -13.95 4.00
C ARG A 35 18.73 -12.47 4.28
N ALA A 36 19.15 -11.72 3.28
CA ALA A 36 19.38 -10.28 3.41
C ALA A 36 18.07 -9.50 3.56
N GLU A 37 16.99 -9.95 2.94
CA GLU A 37 15.63 -9.40 3.09
C GLU A 37 15.03 -9.75 4.46
N GLY A 38 15.21 -10.98 4.94
CA GLY A 38 14.94 -11.40 6.33
C GLY A 38 13.47 -11.64 6.68
N ALA A 39 12.52 -11.39 5.78
CA ALA A 39 11.10 -11.56 6.03
C ALA A 39 10.31 -11.93 4.76
N VAL A 40 9.18 -12.62 4.95
CA VAL A 40 8.16 -12.94 3.95
C VAL A 40 6.82 -12.41 4.46
N ASN A 41 6.23 -11.49 3.70
CA ASN A 41 4.88 -11.00 3.94
C ASN A 41 3.93 -11.74 2.99
N SER A 42 2.97 -12.48 3.54
CA SER A 42 1.97 -13.21 2.74
C SER A 42 0.60 -12.55 2.77
N VAL A 43 -0.25 -13.04 1.87
CA VAL A 43 -1.68 -12.79 1.83
C VAL A 43 -2.37 -14.16 1.78
N GLY A 44 -3.30 -14.42 2.69
CA GLY A 44 -4.14 -15.61 2.60
C GLY A 44 -3.49 -16.92 3.05
N MET A 45 -2.40 -16.91 3.81
CA MET A 45 -1.65 -18.12 4.21
C MET A 45 -1.56 -18.30 5.74
N PRO A 46 -2.67 -18.67 6.41
CA PRO A 46 -2.72 -18.74 7.86
C PRO A 46 -2.13 -20.07 8.35
N ASP A 47 -1.56 -20.04 9.56
CA ASP A 47 -1.03 -21.23 10.25
C ASP A 47 -2.01 -22.41 10.30
N SER A 48 -3.30 -22.12 10.39
CA SER A 48 -4.38 -23.10 10.52
C SER A 48 -4.74 -23.85 9.22
N TRP A 49 -4.15 -23.50 8.08
CA TRP A 49 -4.49 -24.08 6.77
C TRP A 49 -3.27 -24.62 6.01
N ALA A 50 -3.48 -25.68 5.22
CA ALA A 50 -2.51 -26.28 4.29
C ALA A 50 -1.10 -26.60 4.87
N ASN A 51 -0.99 -26.69 6.20
CA ASN A 51 0.28 -26.83 6.93
C ASN A 51 1.28 -25.66 6.70
N TRP A 52 0.76 -24.46 6.51
CA TRP A 52 1.57 -23.25 6.40
C TRP A 52 2.42 -23.01 7.66
N LYS A 53 1.90 -23.34 8.85
CA LYS A 53 2.64 -23.24 10.11
C LYS A 53 4.01 -23.93 10.07
N ASP A 54 4.05 -25.20 9.65
CA ASP A 54 5.32 -25.93 9.55
C ASP A 54 6.20 -25.35 8.44
N THR A 55 5.61 -24.87 7.35
CA THR A 55 6.33 -24.22 6.25
C THR A 55 7.01 -22.94 6.72
N TRP A 56 6.33 -22.10 7.50
CA TRP A 56 6.89 -20.88 8.08
C TRP A 56 7.96 -21.19 9.13
N ALA A 57 7.75 -22.22 9.94
CA ALA A 57 8.75 -22.72 10.87
C ALA A 57 10.02 -23.18 10.15
N ASP A 58 9.87 -23.89 9.03
CA ASP A 58 10.99 -24.34 8.20
C ASP A 58 11.71 -23.18 7.51
N LEU A 59 11.00 -22.20 6.97
CA LEU A 59 11.62 -21.03 6.33
C LEU A 59 12.38 -20.17 7.34
N ASN A 60 11.87 -19.99 8.55
CA ASN A 60 12.59 -19.34 9.63
C ASN A 60 13.82 -20.15 10.06
N ARG A 61 13.66 -21.47 10.29
CA ARG A 61 14.75 -22.34 10.73
C ARG A 61 15.88 -22.47 9.69
N LEU A 62 15.53 -22.65 8.43
CA LEU A 62 16.49 -22.86 7.35
C LEU A 62 17.10 -21.54 6.89
N TYR A 63 16.29 -20.49 6.73
CA TYR A 63 16.69 -19.27 6.04
C TYR A 63 16.68 -18.01 6.92
N GLY A 64 16.21 -18.08 8.16
CA GLY A 64 16.07 -16.91 9.03
C GLY A 64 14.93 -15.98 8.61
N LEU A 65 14.04 -16.45 7.73
CA LEU A 65 12.93 -15.67 7.21
C LEU A 65 11.81 -15.62 8.23
N LYS A 66 11.51 -14.43 8.74
CA LYS A 66 10.31 -14.18 9.53
C LYS A 66 9.09 -14.16 8.62
N HIS A 67 7.94 -14.60 9.12
CA HIS A 67 6.70 -14.57 8.36
C HIS A 67 5.66 -13.70 9.06
N GLN A 68 4.89 -12.95 8.27
CA GLN A 68 3.69 -12.24 8.71
C GLN A 68 2.61 -12.35 7.63
N ASP A 69 1.41 -12.80 8.00
CA ASP A 69 0.24 -12.66 7.15
C ASP A 69 -0.30 -11.24 7.33
N THR A 70 -0.28 -10.46 6.25
CA THR A 70 -0.53 -9.01 6.34
C THR A 70 -2.02 -8.66 6.25
N ASP A 71 -2.85 -9.63 5.87
CA ASP A 71 -4.25 -9.40 5.54
C ASP A 71 -5.27 -10.07 6.49
N LYS A 72 -4.86 -10.86 7.48
CA LYS A 72 -5.78 -11.55 8.41
C LYS A 72 -5.10 -12.05 9.69
N ASP A 73 -5.90 -12.50 10.67
CA ASP A 73 -5.39 -13.36 11.75
C ASP A 73 -5.38 -14.84 11.37
N GLU A 74 -4.63 -15.62 12.16
CA GLU A 74 -4.48 -17.07 12.03
C GLU A 74 -5.82 -17.84 12.04
N ASP A 75 -6.78 -17.33 12.82
CA ASP A 75 -8.09 -17.96 13.04
C ASP A 75 -9.21 -17.40 12.12
N GLY A 76 -8.93 -16.36 11.34
CA GLY A 76 -9.91 -15.72 10.44
C GLY A 76 -11.02 -14.92 11.14
N HIS A 77 -10.82 -14.50 12.41
CA HIS A 77 -11.71 -13.56 13.06
C HIS A 77 -11.75 -12.22 12.32
N TRP A 78 -10.62 -11.77 11.78
CA TRP A 78 -10.51 -10.57 10.96
C TRP A 78 -9.74 -10.86 9.67
N MET A 79 -10.12 -10.16 8.61
CA MET A 79 -9.47 -10.19 7.30
C MET A 79 -9.75 -8.89 6.56
N LEU A 80 -8.69 -8.25 6.05
CA LEU A 80 -8.77 -7.01 5.29
C LEU A 80 -9.59 -7.27 4.02
N ALA A 81 -10.60 -6.45 3.78
CA ALA A 81 -11.38 -6.50 2.53
C ALA A 81 -10.77 -5.58 1.47
N TYR A 82 -10.19 -4.47 1.91
CA TYR A 82 -9.50 -3.48 1.09
C TYR A 82 -8.45 -2.76 1.94
N THR A 83 -7.52 -2.14 1.23
CA THR A 83 -6.45 -1.34 1.80
C THR A 83 -6.56 0.10 1.34
N GLY A 84 -5.99 1.01 2.13
CA GLY A 84 -5.69 2.36 1.74
C GLY A 84 -4.26 2.71 2.09
N SER A 85 -3.63 3.52 1.26
CA SER A 85 -2.27 4.02 1.48
C SER A 85 -2.29 5.54 1.57
N ILE A 86 -1.42 6.11 2.41
CA ILE A 86 -1.28 7.56 2.43
C ILE A 86 -0.70 8.04 1.09
N ALA A 87 -1.34 9.05 0.53
CA ALA A 87 -1.09 9.64 -0.77
C ALA A 87 -1.02 11.16 -0.66
N PHE A 88 -0.51 11.78 -1.72
CA PHE A 88 -0.66 13.21 -1.96
C PHE A 88 -1.82 13.45 -2.92
N ILE A 89 -2.64 14.45 -2.62
CA ILE A 89 -3.52 15.11 -3.59
C ILE A 89 -2.95 16.49 -3.89
N VAL A 90 -2.61 16.74 -5.16
CA VAL A 90 -1.87 17.93 -5.60
C VAL A 90 -2.73 18.74 -6.54
N ASN A 91 -2.92 20.02 -6.24
CA ASN A 91 -3.65 20.97 -7.08
C ASN A 91 -2.75 21.49 -8.21
N LYS A 92 -2.90 20.96 -9.42
CA LYS A 92 -2.04 21.30 -10.58
C LYS A 92 -2.17 22.74 -11.06
N GLN A 93 -3.23 23.45 -10.64
CA GLN A 93 -3.36 24.88 -10.93
C GLN A 93 -2.38 25.70 -10.10
N LEU A 94 -2.15 25.30 -8.85
CA LEU A 94 -1.32 26.01 -7.87
C LEU A 94 0.13 25.48 -7.83
N VAL A 95 0.30 24.18 -8.08
CA VAL A 95 1.59 23.48 -8.00
C VAL A 95 2.01 23.03 -9.40
N LYS A 96 3.12 23.56 -9.92
CA LYS A 96 3.68 23.18 -11.23
C LYS A 96 4.68 22.04 -11.11
N ASP A 97 5.57 22.14 -10.13
CA ASP A 97 6.54 21.11 -9.79
C ASP A 97 5.90 20.14 -8.79
N ILE A 98 5.22 19.12 -9.33
CA ILE A 98 4.44 18.15 -8.53
C ILE A 98 5.39 17.28 -7.69
N PRO A 99 5.26 17.27 -6.35
CA PRO A 99 6.05 16.39 -5.49
C PRO A 99 5.77 14.93 -5.80
N ARG A 100 6.82 14.11 -5.81
CA ARG A 100 6.74 12.66 -5.97
C ARG A 100 7.15 11.92 -4.69
N SER A 101 7.73 12.63 -3.74
CA SER A 101 8.31 12.08 -2.52
C SER A 101 8.10 13.04 -1.33
N TRP A 102 8.19 12.53 -0.11
CA TRP A 102 8.25 13.37 1.10
C TRP A 102 9.49 14.28 1.08
N ALA A 103 10.59 13.81 0.51
CA ALA A 103 11.78 14.62 0.29
C ALA A 103 11.49 15.86 -0.58
N ASP A 104 10.69 15.73 -1.65
CA ASP A 104 10.28 16.87 -2.48
C ASP A 104 9.47 17.90 -1.68
N LEU A 105 8.57 17.43 -0.80
CA LEU A 105 7.81 18.31 0.07
C LEU A 105 8.73 19.14 0.97
N LYS A 106 9.87 18.60 1.40
CA LYS A 106 10.83 19.33 2.24
C LYS A 106 11.42 20.55 1.53
N THR A 107 11.71 20.42 0.23
CA THR A 107 12.42 21.45 -0.55
C THR A 107 11.52 22.28 -1.48
N GLY A 108 10.25 21.90 -1.64
CA GLY A 108 9.29 22.63 -2.49
C GLY A 108 8.99 24.06 -2.02
N THR A 109 8.13 24.76 -2.74
CA THR A 109 7.69 26.12 -2.39
C THR A 109 6.22 26.21 -1.99
N TYR A 110 5.46 25.14 -2.22
CA TYR A 110 4.03 25.04 -1.94
C TYR A 110 3.74 24.74 -0.47
N LYS A 111 2.50 25.01 -0.06
CA LYS A 111 1.95 24.67 1.25
C LYS A 111 1.49 23.21 1.30
N VAL A 112 1.70 22.59 2.47
CA VAL A 112 1.36 21.20 2.76
C VAL A 112 0.27 21.16 3.83
N SER A 113 -0.86 20.54 3.48
CA SER A 113 -2.00 20.30 4.37
C SER A 113 -1.93 18.88 4.94
N ALA A 114 -1.40 18.75 6.16
CA ALA A 114 -1.31 17.48 6.87
C ALA A 114 -2.68 16.97 7.41
N GLY A 115 -3.66 17.86 7.51
CA GLY A 115 -4.94 17.59 8.17
C GLY A 115 -4.87 17.78 9.69
N ASP A 116 -5.97 17.47 10.38
CA ASP A 116 -6.07 17.63 11.83
C ASP A 116 -5.42 16.45 12.57
N VAL A 117 -4.13 16.60 12.88
CA VAL A 117 -3.34 15.60 13.62
C VAL A 117 -3.84 15.40 15.05
N SER A 118 -4.68 16.30 15.60
CA SER A 118 -5.19 16.15 16.96
C SER A 118 -6.33 15.14 17.08
N THR A 119 -7.09 14.90 16.00
CA THR A 119 -8.29 14.04 16.05
C THR A 119 -8.46 13.10 14.85
N ALA A 120 -7.90 13.41 13.68
CA ALA A 120 -8.21 12.69 12.45
C ALA A 120 -7.24 11.51 12.22
N ALA A 121 -7.78 10.30 12.11
CA ALA A 121 -7.00 9.09 11.81
C ALA A 121 -6.18 9.20 10.51
N GLN A 122 -6.70 9.89 9.49
CA GLN A 122 -5.97 10.15 8.24
C GLN A 122 -4.72 10.99 8.48
N ALA A 123 -4.82 12.06 9.26
CA ALA A 123 -3.71 12.95 9.55
C ALA A 123 -2.65 12.24 10.42
N VAL A 124 -3.10 11.49 11.41
CA VAL A 124 -2.25 10.66 12.28
C VAL A 124 -1.45 9.63 11.47
N ASN A 125 -2.09 8.91 10.54
CA ASN A 125 -1.37 7.99 9.63
C ASN A 125 -0.52 8.73 8.60
N GLY A 126 -0.88 9.95 8.21
CA GLY A 126 -0.05 10.81 7.39
C GLY A 126 1.29 11.18 8.05
N VAL A 127 1.29 11.34 9.38
CA VAL A 127 2.53 11.53 10.15
C VAL A 127 3.36 10.25 10.18
N LEU A 128 2.73 9.08 10.36
CA LEU A 128 3.46 7.80 10.30
C LEU A 128 4.06 7.54 8.92
N ALA A 129 3.33 7.80 7.85
CA ALA A 129 3.82 7.67 6.47
C ALA A 129 5.08 8.52 6.25
N ALA A 130 5.07 9.78 6.72
CA ALA A 130 6.25 10.65 6.68
C ALA A 130 7.39 10.10 7.54
N ALA A 131 7.10 9.54 8.71
CA ALA A 131 8.11 8.98 9.60
C ALA A 131 8.82 7.81 8.92
N ILE A 132 8.06 6.87 8.35
CA ILE A 132 8.58 5.71 7.61
C ILE A 132 9.48 6.16 6.46
N ALA A 133 9.02 7.12 5.64
CA ALA A 133 9.82 7.66 4.53
C ALA A 133 11.14 8.31 4.99
N MET A 134 11.22 8.73 6.25
CA MET A 134 12.39 9.37 6.86
C MET A 134 13.18 8.43 7.79
N GLY A 135 12.94 7.12 7.72
CA GLY A 135 13.66 6.10 8.49
C GLY A 135 13.18 5.94 9.94
N GLY A 136 12.03 6.53 10.29
CA GLY A 136 11.29 6.27 11.51
C GLY A 136 10.34 5.07 11.38
N ASN A 137 9.51 4.86 12.40
CA ASN A 137 8.53 3.76 12.46
C ASN A 137 7.43 4.06 13.51
N GLU A 138 6.60 3.07 13.84
CA GLU A 138 5.47 3.16 14.77
C GLU A 138 5.86 3.64 16.17
N SER A 139 7.09 3.36 16.60
CA SER A 139 7.64 3.73 17.91
C SER A 139 8.50 5.01 17.87
N ASN A 140 8.91 5.43 16.68
CA ASN A 140 9.81 6.57 16.47
C ASN A 140 9.31 7.47 15.32
N ILE A 141 8.42 8.39 15.68
CA ILE A 141 7.88 9.42 14.77
C ILE A 141 8.67 10.73 14.79
N GLN A 142 9.76 10.83 15.54
CA GLN A 142 10.57 12.06 15.63
C GLN A 142 10.99 12.61 14.26
N PRO A 143 11.41 11.78 13.27
CA PRO A 143 11.75 12.29 11.94
C PRO A 143 10.61 13.04 11.25
N ALA A 144 9.37 12.57 11.40
CA ALA A 144 8.20 13.25 10.87
C ALA A 144 7.90 14.56 11.61
N LEU A 145 8.02 14.56 12.94
CA LEU A 145 7.84 15.77 13.74
C LEU A 145 8.86 16.85 13.35
N ASP A 146 10.11 16.47 13.13
CA ASP A 146 11.17 17.38 12.68
C ASP A 146 10.87 17.94 11.28
N PHE A 147 10.42 17.08 10.36
CA PHE A 147 10.02 17.49 9.01
C PHE A 147 8.86 18.48 9.01
N TYR A 148 7.77 18.18 9.72
CA TYR A 148 6.62 19.08 9.77
C TYR A 148 6.92 20.35 10.58
N GLY A 149 7.77 20.25 11.61
CA GLY A 149 8.28 21.41 12.35
C GLY A 149 9.10 22.34 11.45
N GLU A 150 9.89 21.79 10.54
CA GLU A 150 10.62 22.59 9.53
C GLU A 150 9.66 23.24 8.52
N LEU A 151 8.65 22.51 8.04
CA LEU A 151 7.60 23.11 7.20
C LEU A 151 6.85 24.24 7.92
N ALA A 152 6.62 24.11 9.22
CA ALA A 152 6.03 25.16 10.05
C ALA A 152 6.91 26.41 10.13
N LYS A 153 8.23 26.25 10.37
CA LYS A 153 9.20 27.37 10.35
C LYS A 153 9.24 28.08 9.00
N GLN A 154 9.10 27.33 7.92
CA GLN A 154 9.04 27.86 6.56
C GLN A 154 7.68 28.50 6.21
N ARG A 155 6.71 28.48 7.14
CA ARG A 155 5.32 28.94 6.92
C ARG A 155 4.60 28.20 5.78
N ARG A 156 5.03 26.96 5.54
CA ARG A 156 4.51 26.06 4.51
C ARG A 156 3.59 24.98 5.06
N LEU A 157 3.55 24.77 6.38
CA LEU A 157 2.51 23.96 6.99
C LEU A 157 1.16 24.70 6.93
N SER A 158 0.18 24.13 6.25
CA SER A 158 -1.17 24.68 6.14
C SER A 158 -2.07 24.20 7.28
N LEU A 159 -2.90 25.12 7.80
CA LEU A 159 -3.97 24.81 8.75
C LEU A 159 -5.27 24.37 8.04
N ALA A 160 -5.34 24.49 6.72
CA ALA A 160 -6.49 24.04 5.96
C ALA A 160 -6.48 22.51 5.85
N ASN A 161 -7.52 21.85 6.35
CA ASN A 161 -7.69 20.41 6.21
C ASN A 161 -7.99 20.05 4.75
N PRO A 162 -7.45 18.94 4.22
CA PRO A 162 -7.72 18.50 2.84
C PRO A 162 -9.12 17.84 2.74
N THR A 163 -10.14 18.68 2.59
CA THR A 163 -11.54 18.27 2.38
C THR A 163 -12.00 18.70 0.99
N ILE A 164 -13.11 18.16 0.51
CA ILE A 164 -13.69 18.55 -0.80
C ILE A 164 -13.85 20.07 -0.89
N GLN A 165 -14.38 20.70 0.16
CA GLN A 165 -14.68 22.13 0.19
C GLN A 165 -13.43 23.01 0.09
N THR A 166 -12.35 22.66 0.80
CA THR A 166 -11.11 23.44 0.80
C THR A 166 -10.30 23.21 -0.47
N LEU A 167 -10.33 21.99 -1.01
CA LEU A 167 -9.75 21.64 -2.33
C LEU A 167 -10.46 22.41 -3.45
N GLU A 168 -11.80 22.38 -3.47
CA GLU A 168 -12.62 23.07 -4.48
C GLU A 168 -12.35 24.58 -4.49
N LYS A 169 -12.24 25.21 -3.31
CA LYS A 169 -11.89 26.62 -3.16
C LYS A 169 -10.43 26.96 -3.49
N GLY A 170 -9.56 25.95 -3.67
CA GLY A 170 -8.13 26.17 -3.92
C GLY A 170 -7.34 26.60 -2.69
N GLU A 171 -7.83 26.29 -1.49
CA GLU A 171 -7.12 26.57 -0.22
C GLU A 171 -6.02 25.53 0.07
N VAL A 172 -6.07 24.38 -0.61
CA VAL A 172 -5.12 23.27 -0.48
C VAL A 172 -4.29 23.15 -1.76
N GLU A 173 -2.97 23.31 -1.61
CA GLU A 173 -1.99 23.14 -2.68
C GLU A 173 -1.53 21.69 -2.79
N VAL A 174 -0.99 21.14 -1.69
CA VAL A 174 -0.69 19.71 -1.52
C VAL A 174 -1.36 19.21 -0.25
N GLY A 175 -2.24 18.21 -0.36
CA GLY A 175 -2.90 17.57 0.77
C GLY A 175 -2.39 16.16 1.02
N VAL A 176 -2.24 15.77 2.28
CA VAL A 176 -1.95 14.40 2.71
C VAL A 176 -3.26 13.68 3.02
N VAL A 177 -3.58 12.66 2.25
CA VAL A 177 -4.88 11.95 2.31
C VAL A 177 -4.69 10.46 2.15
N TRP A 178 -5.72 9.66 2.47
CA TRP A 178 -5.77 8.31 1.93
C TRP A 178 -5.94 8.35 0.40
N ASP A 179 -5.30 7.46 -0.33
CA ASP A 179 -5.39 7.34 -1.78
C ASP A 179 -6.83 7.29 -2.29
N PHE A 180 -7.67 6.43 -1.73
CA PHE A 180 -9.09 6.32 -2.09
C PHE A 180 -9.86 7.63 -1.87
N ASN A 181 -9.53 8.38 -0.79
CA ASN A 181 -10.12 9.68 -0.53
C ASN A 181 -9.64 10.70 -1.56
N GLY A 182 -8.34 10.75 -1.84
CA GLY A 182 -7.77 11.62 -2.87
C GLY A 182 -8.41 11.39 -4.24
N LEU A 183 -8.53 10.14 -4.66
CA LEU A 183 -9.18 9.75 -5.92
C LEU A 183 -10.65 10.17 -5.94
N SER A 184 -11.39 9.91 -4.85
CA SER A 184 -12.80 10.31 -4.71
C SER A 184 -12.98 11.82 -4.75
N TYR A 185 -12.13 12.59 -4.06
CA TYR A 185 -12.20 14.06 -4.04
C TYR A 185 -11.88 14.63 -5.42
N ARG A 186 -10.83 14.12 -6.07
CA ARG A 186 -10.47 14.48 -7.45
C ARG A 186 -11.66 14.26 -8.38
N ASP A 187 -12.26 13.08 -8.36
CA ASP A 187 -13.34 12.70 -9.28
C ASP A 187 -14.63 13.51 -9.05
N GLN A 188 -14.90 13.91 -7.80
CA GLN A 188 -16.06 14.74 -7.45
C GLN A 188 -15.88 16.22 -7.81
N ILE A 189 -14.64 16.73 -7.78
CA ILE A 189 -14.35 18.14 -8.05
C ILE A 189 -14.02 18.35 -9.54
N ASP A 190 -12.86 17.84 -9.96
CA ASP A 190 -12.34 17.97 -11.32
C ASP A 190 -11.13 17.01 -11.49
N PRO A 191 -11.29 15.91 -12.28
CA PRO A 191 -10.21 14.97 -12.60
C PRO A 191 -8.97 15.59 -13.22
N GLU A 192 -9.11 16.69 -13.94
CA GLU A 192 -7.99 17.36 -14.61
C GLU A 192 -7.28 18.35 -13.71
N ARG A 193 -7.90 18.79 -12.59
CA ARG A 193 -7.31 19.76 -11.66
C ARG A 193 -6.36 19.13 -10.65
N PHE A 194 -6.67 17.91 -10.19
CA PHE A 194 -5.90 17.26 -9.14
C PHE A 194 -5.14 16.05 -9.64
N GLU A 195 -3.90 15.90 -9.18
CA GLU A 195 -3.15 14.66 -9.31
C GLU A 195 -3.08 13.95 -7.96
N VAL A 196 -3.30 12.64 -7.96
CA VAL A 196 -3.21 11.81 -6.76
C VAL A 196 -2.08 10.81 -6.99
N LEU A 197 -1.16 10.69 -6.03
CA LEU A 197 -0.01 9.79 -6.14
C LEU A 197 0.46 9.30 -4.77
N ILE A 198 1.06 8.12 -4.73
CA ILE A 198 1.76 7.61 -3.53
C ILE A 198 3.19 8.16 -3.51
N PRO A 199 3.67 8.71 -2.38
CA PRO A 199 5.06 9.15 -2.27
C PRO A 199 6.05 8.00 -2.45
N SER A 200 7.00 8.19 -3.36
CA SER A 200 7.92 7.13 -3.82
C SER A 200 8.99 6.72 -2.80
N ASP A 201 9.24 7.54 -1.79
CA ASP A 201 10.25 7.32 -0.74
C ASP A 201 9.69 6.65 0.52
N GLY A 202 8.37 6.50 0.63
CA GLY A 202 7.74 5.72 1.69
C GLY A 202 6.32 6.16 2.00
N SER A 203 5.48 5.20 2.38
CA SER A 203 4.14 5.47 2.91
C SER A 203 3.67 4.33 3.80
N VAL A 204 2.54 4.51 4.47
CA VAL A 204 1.89 3.46 5.27
C VAL A 204 0.66 2.92 4.55
N ILE A 205 0.46 1.60 4.62
CA ILE A 205 -0.80 0.94 4.27
C ILE A 205 -1.55 0.58 5.55
N SER A 206 -2.84 0.87 5.55
CA SER A 206 -3.77 0.33 6.52
C SER A 206 -4.93 -0.33 5.80
N GLY A 207 -5.56 -1.28 6.45
CA GLY A 207 -6.68 -2.01 5.87
C GLY A 207 -7.91 -1.94 6.75
N TYR A 208 -9.05 -2.14 6.10
CA TYR A 208 -10.31 -2.27 6.80
C TYR A 208 -10.75 -3.73 6.77
N SER A 209 -10.91 -4.30 7.97
CA SER A 209 -11.47 -5.63 8.15
C SER A 209 -12.95 -5.56 8.50
N THR A 210 -13.71 -6.52 7.97
CA THR A 210 -15.03 -6.82 8.54
C THR A 210 -14.86 -7.56 9.86
N ILE A 211 -15.78 -7.42 10.80
CA ILE A 211 -15.85 -8.23 12.03
C ILE A 211 -17.22 -8.87 12.11
N ILE A 212 -17.27 -10.20 12.24
CA ILE A 212 -18.52 -10.92 12.51
C ILE A 212 -18.73 -10.91 14.02
N ASN A 213 -19.70 -10.10 14.47
CA ASN A 213 -20.05 -10.03 15.90
C ASN A 213 -20.42 -11.42 16.43
N LYS A 214 -19.72 -11.87 17.48
CA LYS A 214 -19.95 -13.14 18.18
C LYS A 214 -21.41 -13.32 18.63
N TRP A 215 -22.10 -12.22 18.91
CA TRP A 215 -23.48 -12.16 19.38
C TRP A 215 -24.47 -11.70 18.30
N ALA A 216 -24.09 -11.73 17.02
CA ALA A 216 -24.96 -11.32 15.93
C ALA A 216 -26.29 -12.09 15.96
N LYS A 217 -27.42 -11.38 15.89
CA LYS A 217 -28.76 -12.00 15.78
C LYS A 217 -28.94 -12.76 14.46
N ASN A 218 -28.18 -12.38 13.43
CA ASN A 218 -28.22 -12.97 12.09
C ASN A 218 -26.81 -13.40 11.63
N PRO A 219 -26.20 -14.42 12.26
CA PRO A 219 -24.79 -14.76 12.04
C PRO A 219 -24.53 -15.31 10.63
N ASN A 220 -25.49 -16.04 10.04
CA ASN A 220 -25.34 -16.58 8.68
C ASN A 220 -25.37 -15.47 7.61
N ALA A 221 -26.20 -14.45 7.80
CA ALA A 221 -26.21 -13.28 6.92
C ALA A 221 -24.88 -12.53 7.00
N ALA A 222 -24.33 -12.32 8.21
CA ALA A 222 -23.02 -11.69 8.38
C ALA A 222 -21.89 -12.46 7.70
N LYS A 223 -21.88 -13.80 7.82
CA LYS A 223 -20.92 -14.68 7.13
C LYS A 223 -21.04 -14.57 5.60
N LEU A 224 -22.26 -14.66 5.06
CA LEU A 224 -22.52 -14.52 3.63
C LEU A 224 -22.10 -13.15 3.09
N THR A 225 -22.32 -12.07 3.86
CA THR A 225 -21.88 -10.73 3.48
C THR A 225 -20.36 -10.64 3.41
N ARG A 226 -19.64 -11.19 4.38
CA ARG A 226 -18.15 -11.24 4.34
C ARG A 226 -17.67 -12.03 3.12
N GLU A 227 -18.26 -13.19 2.85
CA GLU A 227 -17.97 -14.00 1.67
C GLU A 227 -18.18 -13.20 0.37
N TYR A 228 -19.32 -12.53 0.24
CA TYR A 228 -19.60 -11.72 -0.94
C TYR A 228 -18.63 -10.55 -1.11
N ILE A 229 -18.25 -9.87 -0.02
CA ILE A 229 -17.27 -8.77 -0.04
C ILE A 229 -15.91 -9.25 -0.58
N LEU A 230 -15.51 -10.49 -0.28
CA LEU A 230 -14.23 -11.07 -0.72
C LEU A 230 -14.31 -11.80 -2.06
N SER A 231 -15.52 -12.07 -2.56
CA SER A 231 -15.74 -12.54 -3.93
C SER A 231 -15.29 -11.51 -4.96
N ASP A 232 -15.07 -11.96 -6.20
CA ASP A 232 -14.63 -11.08 -7.29
C ASP A 232 -15.61 -9.91 -7.50
N ALA A 233 -16.92 -10.17 -7.42
CA ALA A 233 -17.95 -9.14 -7.54
C ALA A 233 -17.89 -8.10 -6.40
N GLY A 234 -17.63 -8.54 -5.17
CA GLY A 234 -17.46 -7.65 -4.02
C GLY A 234 -16.20 -6.81 -4.10
N GLN A 235 -15.09 -7.43 -4.50
CA GLN A 235 -13.81 -6.74 -4.70
C GLN A 235 -13.89 -5.71 -5.85
N ILE A 236 -14.58 -6.02 -6.94
CA ILE A 236 -14.87 -5.05 -8.01
C ILE A 236 -15.71 -3.87 -7.49
N ASN A 237 -16.67 -4.11 -6.58
CA ASN A 237 -17.44 -3.01 -5.98
C ASN A 237 -16.58 -2.10 -5.11
N LEU A 238 -15.62 -2.65 -4.36
CA LEU A 238 -14.65 -1.86 -3.60
C LEU A 238 -13.77 -1.01 -4.52
N ALA A 239 -13.28 -1.60 -5.62
CA ALA A 239 -12.50 -0.90 -6.63
C ALA A 239 -13.29 0.24 -7.31
N LYS A 240 -14.58 0.04 -7.60
CA LYS A 240 -15.48 1.10 -8.10
C LYS A 240 -15.63 2.26 -7.11
N GLY A 241 -15.44 2.01 -5.83
CA GLY A 241 -15.38 3.01 -4.76
C GLY A 241 -13.99 3.62 -4.55
N ASN A 242 -13.06 3.42 -5.48
CA ASN A 242 -11.67 3.87 -5.44
C ASN A 242 -10.81 3.24 -4.32
N ALA A 243 -11.33 2.26 -3.58
CA ALA A 243 -10.54 1.49 -2.62
C ALA A 243 -9.70 0.45 -3.37
N ARG A 244 -8.47 0.17 -2.88
CA ARG A 244 -7.65 -0.90 -3.43
C ARG A 244 -8.13 -2.24 -2.85
N PRO A 245 -8.70 -3.16 -3.67
CA PRO A 245 -9.15 -4.46 -3.16
C PRO A 245 -7.96 -5.29 -2.68
N ILE A 246 -8.15 -6.07 -1.61
CA ILE A 246 -7.07 -6.93 -1.10
C ILE A 246 -6.67 -8.01 -2.12
N ARG A 247 -7.63 -8.45 -2.95
CA ARG A 247 -7.42 -9.44 -4.02
C ARG A 247 -7.14 -8.82 -5.38
N ALA A 248 -6.71 -7.55 -5.44
CA ALA A 248 -6.49 -6.83 -6.71
C ALA A 248 -5.56 -7.58 -7.70
N GLU A 249 -4.59 -8.34 -7.18
CA GLU A 249 -3.64 -9.12 -7.99
C GLU A 249 -4.18 -10.48 -8.45
N HIS A 250 -5.39 -10.85 -8.02
CA HIS A 250 -6.01 -12.16 -8.25
C HIS A 250 -7.39 -12.07 -8.90
N ILE A 251 -7.81 -10.88 -9.34
CA ILE A 251 -9.09 -10.67 -10.01
C ILE A 251 -8.88 -9.83 -11.27
N ASP A 252 -9.62 -10.17 -12.32
CA ASP A 252 -9.67 -9.36 -13.53
C ASP A 252 -10.56 -8.14 -13.28
N LEU A 253 -9.94 -7.00 -12.99
CA LEU A 253 -10.68 -5.74 -12.87
C LEU A 253 -11.13 -5.26 -14.26
N PRO A 254 -12.39 -4.82 -14.41
CA PRO A 254 -12.82 -4.16 -15.64
C PRO A 254 -11.90 -2.99 -15.98
N ALA A 255 -11.59 -2.78 -17.26
CA ALA A 255 -10.61 -1.79 -17.70
C ALA A 255 -10.95 -0.37 -17.20
N GLU A 256 -12.24 -0.02 -17.15
CA GLU A 256 -12.74 1.24 -16.63
C GLU A 256 -12.58 1.41 -15.12
N VAL A 257 -12.41 0.31 -14.38
CA VAL A 257 -12.15 0.29 -12.94
C VAL A 257 -10.64 0.34 -12.71
N GLN A 258 -9.87 -0.47 -13.43
CA GLN A 258 -8.39 -0.45 -13.39
C GLN A 258 -7.85 0.96 -13.68
N ALA A 259 -8.41 1.65 -14.67
CA ALA A 259 -8.01 3.00 -15.07
C ALA A 259 -8.25 4.09 -13.99
N LYS A 260 -9.07 3.79 -12.98
CA LYS A 260 -9.34 4.72 -11.86
C LYS A 260 -8.37 4.54 -10.69
N LEU A 261 -7.75 3.37 -10.58
CA LEU A 261 -6.78 3.07 -9.53
C LEU A 261 -5.41 3.68 -9.88
N LEU A 262 -4.59 3.88 -8.85
CA LEU A 262 -3.20 4.28 -9.05
C LEU A 262 -2.38 3.09 -9.57
N PRO A 263 -1.33 3.35 -10.39
CA PRO A 263 -0.43 2.30 -10.85
C PRO A 263 0.23 1.55 -9.70
N GLN A 264 0.37 0.23 -9.86
CA GLN A 264 0.93 -0.67 -8.84
C GLN A 264 2.33 -0.24 -8.39
N GLU A 265 3.16 0.22 -9.32
CA GLU A 265 4.54 0.60 -9.06
C GLU A 265 4.68 1.73 -8.02
N GLN A 266 3.65 2.57 -7.86
CA GLN A 266 3.68 3.63 -6.85
C GLN A 266 3.65 3.07 -5.42
N TYR A 267 3.17 1.82 -5.24
CA TYR A 267 3.05 1.20 -3.93
C TYR A 267 4.32 0.46 -3.48
N ALA A 268 5.41 0.48 -4.27
CA ALA A 268 6.61 -0.32 -4.02
C ALA A 268 7.34 -0.02 -2.69
N LYS A 269 7.13 1.16 -2.09
CA LYS A 269 7.71 1.56 -0.80
C LYS A 269 6.67 1.72 0.31
N VAL A 270 5.47 1.22 0.09
CA VAL A 270 4.41 1.25 1.10
C VAL A 270 4.63 0.12 2.09
N GLN A 271 4.54 0.42 3.39
CA GLN A 271 4.75 -0.54 4.46
C GLN A 271 3.50 -0.69 5.33
N PRO A 272 3.15 -1.91 5.77
CA PRO A 272 2.09 -2.09 6.77
C PRO A 272 2.54 -1.54 8.13
N ILE A 273 1.59 -1.40 9.04
CA ILE A 273 1.88 -1.18 10.45
C ILE A 273 2.31 -2.53 11.04
N GLU A 274 3.59 -2.68 11.38
CA GLU A 274 4.15 -3.93 11.88
C GLU A 274 3.90 -4.11 13.39
N ASP A 275 4.03 -3.03 14.17
CA ASP A 275 3.78 -3.01 15.61
C ASP A 275 2.56 -2.14 15.96
N ALA A 276 1.38 -2.76 15.90
CA ALA A 276 0.12 -2.09 16.20
C ALA A 276 0.04 -1.55 17.64
N ALA A 277 0.69 -2.20 18.61
CA ALA A 277 0.66 -1.79 20.01
C ALA A 277 1.55 -0.56 20.24
N ALA A 278 2.75 -0.54 19.63
CA ALA A 278 3.59 0.65 19.60
C ALA A 278 2.86 1.80 18.89
N TRP A 279 2.22 1.54 17.76
CA TRP A 279 1.48 2.56 17.04
C TRP A 279 0.31 3.13 17.85
N GLU A 280 -0.45 2.29 18.55
CA GLU A 280 -1.53 2.75 19.44
C GLU A 280 -0.98 3.66 20.56
N ALA A 281 0.15 3.31 21.16
CA ALA A 281 0.78 4.13 22.19
C ALA A 281 1.28 5.47 21.61
N THR A 282 1.97 5.45 20.48
CA THR A 282 2.51 6.64 19.82
C THR A 282 1.41 7.57 19.32
N SER A 283 0.39 7.04 18.64
CA SER A 283 -0.74 7.81 18.11
C SER A 283 -1.55 8.51 19.21
N LYS A 284 -1.69 7.90 20.41
CA LYS A 284 -2.29 8.57 21.58
C LYS A 284 -1.46 9.76 22.08
N ALA A 285 -0.14 9.67 22.00
CA ALA A 285 0.76 10.75 22.40
C ALA A 285 0.91 11.85 21.32
N LEU A 286 0.66 11.51 20.05
CA LEU A 286 0.92 12.36 18.89
C LEU A 286 0.27 13.76 18.97
N PRO A 287 -0.99 13.95 19.41
CA PRO A 287 -1.56 15.30 19.52
C PRO A 287 -0.74 16.25 20.38
N ARG A 288 -0.20 15.75 21.50
CA ARG A 288 0.67 16.54 22.40
C ARG A 288 2.02 16.79 21.74
N LEU A 289 2.65 15.76 21.19
CA LEU A 289 3.94 15.87 20.50
C LEU A 289 3.86 16.84 19.31
N TRP A 290 2.75 16.84 18.57
CA TRP A 290 2.53 17.78 17.47
C TRP A 290 2.50 19.23 17.93
N GLN A 291 1.89 19.52 19.08
CA GLN A 291 1.92 20.87 19.67
C GLN A 291 3.35 21.25 20.07
N GLU A 292 4.04 20.35 20.78
CA GLU A 292 5.38 20.57 21.34
C GLU A 292 6.48 20.72 20.26
N HIS A 293 6.36 20.02 19.14
CA HIS A 293 7.42 19.94 18.11
C HIS A 293 7.08 20.64 16.80
N VAL A 294 5.80 20.80 16.45
CA VAL A 294 5.39 21.33 15.14
C VAL A 294 4.71 22.68 15.29
N ILE A 295 3.59 22.74 16.00
CA ILE A 295 2.77 23.96 16.08
C ILE A 295 3.52 25.12 16.75
N ILE A 296 4.39 24.82 17.73
CA ILE A 296 5.24 25.84 18.37
C ILE A 296 6.07 26.67 17.38
N ASN A 297 6.36 26.11 16.20
CA ASN A 297 7.16 26.74 15.16
C ASN A 297 6.35 27.58 14.15
N MET A 298 5.03 27.71 14.30
CA MET A 298 4.18 28.44 13.34
C MET A 298 4.16 29.97 13.52
N ASN A 299 5.02 30.52 14.39
CA ASN A 299 5.08 31.96 14.69
C ASN A 299 5.83 32.77 13.61
#